data_AF-M0CVL4-F1
#
_entry.id   AF-M0CVL4-F1
#
_cell.length_a   1.000
_cell.length_b   1.000
_cell.length_c   1.000
_cell.angle_alpha   90.00
_cell.angle_beta   90.00
_cell.angle_gamma   90.00
#
_symmetry.space_group_name_H-M   'P 1'
#
loop_
_entity.id
_entity.type
_entity.pdbx_description
1 polymer ?
#
loop_
_entity_poly.entity_id
_entity_poly.type
_entity_poly.pdbx_seq_one_letter_code
_entity_poly.pdbx_strand_id
1 'polypeptide(L)'
;MGSSEISEILLVNFNLSTLSANTYNVSAVETADPITEGLSANKTVEDQLKVVPGVAPELRSAVRYDNGTDAEVELAFDENVSVVRTLNVSTVGGDANLTESVSVSEGRVVATLNGAYADDLRVTYDVVDEVGNGYAADPTAAVQSAAVTTRVGDDDTVYEGSTLAVLTDRTNASVDVANDSVNWSESTGANSKVFLLDTGTLNRGAYDVVYGGDGDRNATFDVESLGLAVGVDDATVTNDDGAVIAGTVSADAGGRSVAVELRDAGENMVATDVALLDGRGEYDYAFDAAGLATGDYAVVAVDDASGAKSRSGPVAVSRPPSDDGDGDSEYGDYRDPTPTETATPSSTERPTADAGPITESSGGTAANDASDVGSVAENKTTADEASGAAERTRSVTASVATDAATSPAVTSATPSESGVGTATGTEVPGFGVGAAAAALFLGASLAALAVRRNC
;
A
#
# COMPACT_ATOMS: atom_id res chain seq x y z
N MET A 1 -2.24 51.41 48.60
CA MET A 1 -1.59 50.52 47.62
C MET A 1 -1.68 49.12 48.18
N GLY A 2 -2.73 48.38 47.82
CA GLY A 2 -2.88 46.98 48.24
C GLY A 2 -2.09 46.11 47.28
N SER A 3 -1.11 45.37 47.81
CA SER A 3 -0.39 44.35 47.06
C SER A 3 -1.38 43.26 46.67
N SER A 4 -1.60 43.06 45.36
CA SER A 4 -2.34 41.90 44.88
C SER A 4 -1.46 40.70 45.08
N GLU A 5 -1.79 39.85 46.06
CA GLU A 5 -1.11 38.56 46.20
C GLU A 5 -1.42 37.73 44.95
N ILE A 6 -0.36 37.21 44.35
CA ILE A 6 -0.45 36.33 43.19
C ILE A 6 -0.81 34.96 43.76
N SER A 7 -2.02 34.49 43.50
CA SER A 7 -2.44 33.12 43.83
C SER A 7 -1.56 32.12 43.08
N GLU A 8 -0.82 31.28 43.80
CA GLU A 8 -0.11 30.15 43.18
C GLU A 8 -1.13 29.14 42.66
N ILE A 9 -1.07 28.84 41.37
CA ILE A 9 -1.85 27.77 40.75
C ILE A 9 -1.04 26.48 40.93
N LEU A 10 -1.47 25.62 41.86
CA LEU A 10 -0.92 24.27 42.00
C LEU A 10 -1.57 23.37 40.94
N LEU A 11 -0.84 23.05 39.87
CA LEU A 11 -1.24 21.96 38.97
C LEU A 11 -0.86 20.63 39.63
N VAL A 12 -1.87 19.91 40.10
CA VAL A 12 -1.70 18.50 40.49
C VAL A 12 -1.72 17.67 39.21
N ASN A 13 -0.76 16.75 39.06
CA ASN A 13 -0.79 15.80 37.94
C ASN A 13 -2.05 14.94 38.06
N PHE A 14 -2.99 15.12 37.13
CA PHE A 14 -4.18 14.30 37.04
C PHE A 14 -3.82 12.98 36.33
N ASN A 15 -3.91 11.87 37.05
CA ASN A 15 -3.86 10.56 36.41
C ASN A 15 -5.25 10.23 35.85
N LEU A 16 -5.38 10.25 34.52
CA LEU A 16 -6.63 9.97 33.80
C LEU A 16 -6.72 8.53 33.31
N SER A 17 -5.73 7.66 33.62
CA SER A 17 -5.62 6.32 33.03
C SER A 17 -6.78 5.36 33.40
N THR A 18 -7.59 5.73 34.39
CA THR A 18 -8.74 4.93 34.84
C THR A 18 -10.09 5.48 34.36
N LEU A 19 -10.10 6.62 33.68
CA LEU A 19 -11.33 7.20 33.15
C LEU A 19 -11.73 6.48 31.86
N SER A 20 -13.01 6.15 31.74
CA SER A 20 -13.58 5.70 30.48
C SER A 20 -13.77 6.87 29.51
N ALA A 21 -13.92 6.56 28.23
CA ALA A 21 -14.30 7.55 27.24
C ALA A 21 -15.64 8.21 27.62
N ASN A 22 -15.60 9.49 27.97
CA ASN A 22 -16.78 10.29 28.29
C ASN A 22 -16.43 11.78 28.36
N THR A 23 -17.46 12.60 28.54
CA THR A 23 -17.32 14.01 28.89
C THR A 23 -17.50 14.17 30.40
N TYR A 24 -16.48 14.72 31.05
CA TYR A 24 -16.44 14.95 32.49
C TYR A 24 -16.54 16.44 32.76
N ASN A 25 -17.32 16.82 33.77
CA ASN A 25 -17.36 18.20 34.22
C ASN A 25 -16.04 18.55 34.91
N VAL A 26 -15.44 19.67 34.54
CA VAL A 26 -14.30 20.22 35.28
C VAL A 26 -14.86 21.08 36.41
N SER A 27 -14.28 20.98 37.59
CA SER A 27 -14.70 21.79 38.73
C SER A 27 -13.48 22.26 39.50
N ALA A 28 -13.54 23.49 40.02
CA ALA A 28 -12.43 24.10 40.72
C ALA A 28 -12.79 24.37 42.19
N VAL A 29 -11.76 24.32 43.04
CA VAL A 29 -11.86 24.70 44.46
C VAL A 29 -10.92 25.87 44.71
N GLU A 30 -11.48 26.98 45.16
CA GLU A 30 -10.75 28.13 45.67
C GLU A 30 -10.75 28.04 47.20
N THR A 31 -9.59 27.79 47.81
CA THR A 31 -9.44 27.64 49.25
C THR A 31 -8.18 28.34 49.73
N ALA A 32 -8.23 28.90 50.95
CA ALA A 32 -7.06 29.44 51.63
C ALA A 32 -6.26 28.36 52.37
N ASP A 33 -6.87 27.18 52.58
CA ASP A 33 -6.26 26.03 53.25
C ASP A 33 -5.61 25.06 52.24
N PRO A 34 -4.63 24.24 52.66
CA PRO A 34 -4.05 23.20 51.81
C PRO A 34 -5.10 22.26 51.21
N ILE A 35 -4.88 21.85 49.96
CA ILE A 35 -5.77 20.92 49.28
C ILE A 35 -5.64 19.53 49.92
N THR A 36 -6.73 19.03 50.50
CA THR A 36 -6.85 17.66 51.05
C THR A 36 -7.90 16.85 50.29
N GLU A 37 -7.81 15.53 50.36
CA GLU A 37 -8.82 14.62 49.84
C GLU A 37 -10.20 14.94 50.45
N GLY A 38 -11.27 14.86 49.65
CA GLY A 38 -12.65 15.12 50.08
C GLY A 38 -13.12 16.58 50.00
N LEU A 39 -12.27 17.51 49.54
CA LEU A 39 -12.71 18.88 49.23
C LEU A 39 -13.74 18.89 48.09
N SER A 40 -14.84 19.61 48.30
CA SER A 40 -15.85 19.84 47.26
C SER A 40 -15.49 21.08 46.45
N ALA A 41 -15.71 21.01 45.14
CA ALA A 41 -15.57 22.18 44.28
C ALA A 41 -16.55 23.28 44.71
N ASN A 42 -16.05 24.52 44.75
CA ASN A 42 -16.84 25.71 45.07
C ASN A 42 -16.88 26.73 43.92
N LYS A 43 -16.27 26.37 42.78
CA LYS A 43 -16.36 27.10 41.52
C LYS A 43 -16.84 26.17 40.43
N THR A 44 -17.93 26.58 39.78
CA THR A 44 -18.37 25.99 38.53
C THR A 44 -17.45 26.49 37.43
N VAL A 45 -16.80 25.56 36.74
CA VAL A 45 -16.11 25.82 35.47
C VAL A 45 -17.07 25.32 34.40
N GLU A 46 -17.39 26.14 33.40
CA GLU A 46 -18.26 25.73 32.29
C GLU A 46 -17.54 24.77 31.31
N ASP A 47 -16.23 24.63 31.47
CA ASP A 47 -15.42 23.74 30.65
C ASP A 47 -15.64 22.27 31.03
N GLN A 48 -15.53 21.43 30.01
CA GLN A 48 -15.63 19.99 30.13
C GLN A 48 -14.33 19.34 29.66
N LEU A 49 -13.93 18.27 30.35
CA LEU A 49 -12.86 17.39 29.92
C LEU A 49 -13.47 16.26 29.09
N LYS A 50 -13.17 16.25 27.79
CA LYS A 50 -13.55 15.12 26.92
C LYS A 50 -12.43 14.08 26.91
N VAL A 51 -12.71 12.92 27.47
CA VAL A 51 -11.87 11.72 27.34
C VAL A 51 -12.41 10.94 26.13
N VAL A 52 -11.56 10.75 25.12
CA VAL A 52 -11.86 9.93 23.95
C VAL A 52 -11.27 8.54 24.14
N PRO A 53 -11.88 7.48 23.59
CA PRO A 53 -11.26 6.16 23.63
C PRO A 53 -9.96 6.20 22.84
N GLY A 54 -8.95 5.52 23.36
CA GLY A 54 -7.75 5.25 22.59
C GLY A 54 -8.09 4.42 21.36
N VAL A 55 -7.49 4.77 20.22
CA VAL A 55 -7.66 4.05 18.95
C VAL A 55 -6.33 3.34 18.68
N ALA A 56 -6.39 2.11 18.18
CA ALA A 56 -5.17 1.40 17.80
C ALA A 56 -4.57 2.02 16.52
N PRO A 57 -3.24 1.95 16.32
CA PRO A 57 -2.60 2.43 15.11
C PRO A 57 -3.27 1.86 13.85
N GLU A 58 -3.64 2.68 12.87
CA GLU A 58 -4.24 2.22 11.63
C GLU A 58 -3.14 1.90 10.60
N LEU A 59 -3.10 0.65 10.10
CA LEU A 59 -2.18 0.27 9.04
C LEU A 59 -2.49 1.04 7.74
N ARG A 60 -1.49 1.76 7.22
CA ARG A 60 -1.56 2.50 5.95
C ARG A 60 -0.99 1.70 4.79
N SER A 61 0.09 0.97 5.01
CA SER A 61 0.71 0.12 3.98
C SER A 61 1.47 -1.06 4.58
N ALA A 62 1.51 -2.16 3.83
CA ALA A 62 2.40 -3.29 4.07
C ALA A 62 3.13 -3.61 2.77
N VAL A 63 4.45 -3.46 2.76
CA VAL A 63 5.26 -3.53 1.54
C VAL A 63 6.42 -4.50 1.71
N ARG A 64 6.55 -5.46 0.78
CA ARG A 64 7.70 -6.34 0.66
C ARG A 64 8.71 -5.78 -0.34
N TYR A 65 9.97 -5.72 0.05
CA TYR A 65 11.08 -5.31 -0.81
C TYR A 65 12.37 -6.03 -0.40
N ASP A 66 13.42 -5.94 -1.20
CA ASP A 66 14.74 -6.49 -0.88
C ASP A 66 15.61 -5.36 -0.31
N ASN A 67 16.15 -5.51 0.90
CA ASN A 67 16.96 -4.48 1.55
C ASN A 67 18.43 -4.43 1.05
N GLY A 68 18.79 -5.28 0.09
CA GLY A 68 20.14 -5.52 -0.45
C GLY A 68 20.83 -6.75 0.16
N THR A 69 20.32 -7.26 1.29
CA THR A 69 20.84 -8.44 2.01
C THR A 69 19.74 -9.45 2.26
N ASP A 70 18.57 -8.98 2.69
CA ASP A 70 17.42 -9.77 3.12
C ASP A 70 16.13 -9.23 2.51
N ALA A 71 15.14 -10.10 2.32
CA ALA A 71 13.79 -9.68 2.02
C ALA A 71 13.10 -9.17 3.30
N GLU A 72 12.46 -8.01 3.21
CA GLU A 72 11.77 -7.36 4.33
C GLU A 72 10.31 -7.07 3.99
N VAL A 73 9.45 -7.07 5.00
CA VAL A 73 8.08 -6.52 4.94
C VAL A 73 8.00 -5.34 5.91
N GLU A 74 7.79 -4.14 5.38
CA GLU A 74 7.59 -2.92 6.14
C GLU A 74 6.10 -2.62 6.32
N LEU A 75 5.69 -2.38 7.57
CA LEU A 75 4.35 -1.97 7.94
C LEU A 75 4.41 -0.51 8.40
N ALA A 76 3.70 0.35 7.69
CA ALA A 76 3.58 1.76 8.00
C ALA A 76 2.20 2.04 8.59
N PHE A 77 2.19 2.71 9.74
CA PHE A 77 0.98 3.07 10.47
C PHE A 77 0.79 4.59 10.48
N ASP A 78 -0.43 5.03 10.71
CA ASP A 78 -0.77 6.45 10.78
C ASP A 78 -0.28 7.18 12.03
N GLU A 79 0.21 6.42 13.01
CA GLU A 79 0.87 6.90 14.22
C GLU A 79 2.06 6.01 14.60
N ASN A 80 2.85 6.46 15.59
CA ASN A 80 4.04 5.73 16.03
C ASN A 80 3.66 4.43 16.76
N VAL A 81 4.15 3.31 16.25
CA VAL A 81 4.14 2.03 16.98
C VAL A 81 5.32 1.99 17.96
N SER A 82 5.03 1.58 19.20
CA SER A 82 6.04 1.40 20.25
C SER A 82 6.37 -0.08 20.53
N VAL A 83 5.38 -0.96 20.40
CA VAL A 83 5.50 -2.39 20.69
C VAL A 83 4.81 -3.21 19.61
N VAL A 84 5.47 -4.29 19.19
CA VAL A 84 4.87 -5.36 18.38
C VAL A 84 4.72 -6.59 19.27
N ARG A 85 3.48 -7.05 19.47
CA ARG A 85 3.17 -8.26 20.24
C ARG A 85 3.17 -9.49 19.35
N THR A 86 2.57 -9.36 18.16
CA THR A 86 2.52 -10.39 17.13
C THR A 86 2.85 -9.77 15.78
N LEU A 87 3.67 -10.44 14.98
CA LEU A 87 3.80 -10.18 13.54
C LEU A 87 4.18 -11.47 12.84
N ASN A 88 3.28 -11.95 12.00
CA ASN A 88 3.44 -13.18 11.22
C ASN A 88 3.21 -12.86 9.74
N VAL A 89 4.25 -13.03 8.93
CA VAL A 89 4.14 -12.99 7.46
C VAL A 89 3.98 -14.43 6.96
N SER A 90 3.01 -14.67 6.09
CA SER A 90 2.75 -15.99 5.48
C SER A 90 2.32 -15.83 4.02
N THR A 91 2.41 -16.91 3.24
CA THR A 91 1.84 -16.92 1.89
C THR A 91 0.31 -16.96 1.94
N VAL A 92 -0.36 -16.45 0.90
CA VAL A 92 -1.81 -16.59 0.77
C VAL A 92 -2.17 -18.07 0.61
N GLY A 93 -2.98 -18.60 1.54
CA GLY A 93 -3.34 -20.03 1.60
C GLY A 93 -2.37 -20.90 2.40
N GLY A 94 -1.25 -20.34 2.88
CA GLY A 94 -0.33 -21.00 3.80
C GLY A 94 -0.39 -20.44 5.22
N ASP A 95 -0.08 -21.26 6.23
CA ASP A 95 -0.05 -20.85 7.64
C ASP A 95 1.36 -20.84 8.25
N ALA A 96 2.39 -21.12 7.45
CA ALA A 96 3.77 -21.08 7.90
C ALA A 96 4.21 -19.63 8.12
N ASN A 97 4.75 -19.35 9.30
CA ASN A 97 5.35 -18.05 9.59
C ASN A 97 6.73 -17.94 8.93
N LEU A 98 6.88 -16.95 8.06
CA LEU A 98 8.07 -16.62 7.30
C LEU A 98 8.92 -15.53 7.98
N THR A 99 8.42 -14.92 9.06
CA THR A 99 9.15 -13.90 9.81
C THR A 99 10.34 -14.51 10.56
N GLU A 100 11.54 -14.03 10.27
CA GLU A 100 12.77 -14.36 11.02
C GLU A 100 12.94 -13.42 12.22
N SER A 101 12.80 -12.11 12.00
CA SER A 101 12.95 -11.10 13.05
C SER A 101 12.02 -9.92 12.83
N VAL A 102 11.76 -9.17 13.90
CA VAL A 102 10.92 -7.97 13.88
C VAL A 102 11.67 -6.82 14.55
N SER A 103 11.62 -5.65 13.95
CA SER A 103 12.18 -4.42 14.50
C SER A 103 11.16 -3.28 14.48
N VAL A 104 11.29 -2.39 15.46
CA VAL A 104 10.53 -1.14 15.53
C VAL A 104 11.53 0.00 15.69
N SER A 105 11.46 0.99 14.82
CA SER A 105 12.34 2.16 14.86
C SER A 105 11.63 3.36 14.26
N GLU A 106 11.63 4.51 14.93
CA GLU A 106 10.98 5.73 14.41
C GLU A 106 9.49 5.53 14.04
N GLY A 107 8.76 4.72 14.82
CA GLY A 107 7.35 4.39 14.56
C GLY A 107 7.11 3.38 13.44
N ARG A 108 8.16 3.02 12.69
CA ARG A 108 8.14 2.04 11.58
C ARG A 108 8.32 0.63 12.10
N VAL A 109 7.53 -0.30 11.58
CA VAL A 109 7.62 -1.73 11.90
C VAL A 109 8.17 -2.49 10.70
N VAL A 110 9.18 -3.33 10.91
CA VAL A 110 9.78 -4.16 9.83
C VAL A 110 9.89 -5.60 10.28
N ALA A 111 9.48 -6.50 9.41
CA ALA A 111 9.73 -7.92 9.53
C ALA A 111 10.76 -8.37 8.51
N THR A 112 11.88 -8.93 8.96
CA THR A 112 12.84 -9.62 8.08
C THR A 112 12.33 -11.03 7.83
N LEU A 113 12.33 -11.47 6.57
CA LEU A 113 11.88 -12.80 6.18
C LEU A 113 13.04 -13.80 6.20
N ASN A 114 12.74 -15.06 6.49
CA ASN A 114 13.71 -16.17 6.52
C ASN A 114 14.12 -16.69 5.12
N GLY A 115 13.79 -15.94 4.06
CA GLY A 115 14.06 -16.31 2.68
C GLY A 115 13.43 -15.35 1.68
N ALA A 116 13.72 -15.59 0.40
CA ALA A 116 13.03 -14.92 -0.71
C ALA A 116 11.77 -15.71 -1.07
N TYR A 117 10.66 -14.99 -1.24
CA TYR A 117 9.35 -15.54 -1.57
C TYR A 117 8.78 -14.79 -2.77
N ALA A 118 8.34 -15.54 -3.78
CA ALA A 118 7.68 -15.01 -4.97
C ALA A 118 6.15 -15.05 -4.87
N ASP A 119 5.62 -15.86 -3.94
CA ASP A 119 4.18 -15.96 -3.69
C ASP A 119 3.58 -14.69 -3.08
N ASP A 120 2.28 -14.49 -3.27
CA ASP A 120 1.53 -13.44 -2.58
C ASP A 120 1.62 -13.62 -1.07
N LEU A 121 1.92 -12.53 -0.37
CA LEU A 121 2.10 -12.52 1.08
C LEU A 121 0.92 -11.83 1.79
N ARG A 122 0.63 -12.31 2.99
CA ARG A 122 -0.25 -11.66 3.97
C ARG A 122 0.50 -11.48 5.28
N VAL A 123 0.16 -10.42 6.00
CA VAL A 123 0.68 -10.15 7.34
C VAL A 123 -0.45 -10.11 8.35
N THR A 124 -0.30 -10.87 9.44
CA THR A 124 -1.15 -10.79 10.64
C THR A 124 -0.35 -10.12 11.75
N TYR A 125 -0.89 -9.09 12.39
CA TYR A 125 -0.15 -8.25 13.32
C TYR A 125 -0.96 -7.84 14.56
N ASP A 126 -0.28 -7.60 15.68
CA ASP A 126 -0.79 -6.93 16.88
C ASP A 126 0.27 -5.91 17.34
N VAL A 127 -0.07 -4.63 17.21
CA VAL A 127 0.81 -3.50 17.53
C VAL A 127 0.17 -2.59 18.56
N VAL A 128 1.02 -1.89 19.31
CA VAL A 128 0.62 -0.93 20.34
C VAL A 128 1.33 0.40 20.10
N ASP A 129 0.59 1.51 20.19
CA ASP A 129 1.12 2.86 20.10
C ASP A 129 1.95 3.26 21.34
N GLU A 130 2.45 4.50 21.38
CA GLU A 130 3.23 5.04 22.52
C GLU A 130 2.41 5.25 23.80
N VAL A 131 1.07 5.33 23.71
CA VAL A 131 0.18 5.58 24.86
C VAL A 131 -0.55 4.32 25.35
N GLY A 132 -0.30 3.18 24.71
CA GLY A 132 -0.79 1.86 25.11
C GLY A 132 -2.04 1.35 24.36
N ASN A 133 -2.48 2.02 23.31
CA ASN A 133 -3.62 1.57 22.49
C ASN A 133 -3.17 0.50 21.51
N GLY A 134 -3.96 -0.57 21.38
CA GLY A 134 -3.70 -1.67 20.45
C GLY A 134 -4.98 -2.38 20.07
N TYR A 135 -4.86 -3.39 19.21
CA TYR A 135 -6.01 -4.09 18.67
C TYR A 135 -6.62 -5.07 19.68
N ALA A 136 -7.95 -5.27 19.59
CA ALA A 136 -8.64 -6.28 20.39
C ALA A 136 -8.44 -7.71 19.85
N ALA A 137 -8.13 -7.82 18.56
CA ALA A 137 -7.79 -9.05 17.86
C ALA A 137 -6.86 -8.71 16.71
N ASP A 138 -5.95 -9.63 16.37
CA ASP A 138 -4.91 -9.43 15.37
C ASP A 138 -5.50 -9.21 13.96
N PRO A 139 -5.45 -7.99 13.40
CA PRO A 139 -5.79 -7.75 12.00
C PRO A 139 -4.88 -8.53 11.05
N THR A 140 -5.36 -8.71 9.82
CA THR A 140 -4.59 -9.28 8.70
C THR A 140 -4.72 -8.38 7.48
N ALA A 141 -3.62 -8.17 6.76
CA ALA A 141 -3.56 -7.36 5.55
C ALA A 141 -2.76 -8.07 4.44
N ALA A 142 -3.11 -7.78 3.18
CA ALA A 142 -2.29 -8.18 2.05
C ALA A 142 -1.00 -7.35 2.00
N VAL A 143 0.08 -7.96 1.55
CA VAL A 143 1.38 -7.29 1.37
C VAL A 143 1.59 -7.00 -0.10
N GLN A 144 1.94 -5.76 -0.42
CA GLN A 144 2.32 -5.37 -1.78
C GLN A 144 3.80 -5.69 -1.99
N SER A 145 4.16 -6.36 -3.07
CA SER A 145 5.54 -6.73 -3.35
C SER A 145 6.13 -5.84 -4.44
N ALA A 146 7.35 -5.33 -4.19
CA ALA A 146 8.18 -4.72 -5.20
C ALA A 146 9.12 -5.77 -5.82
N ALA A 147 9.26 -5.70 -7.14
CA ALA A 147 10.15 -6.57 -7.91
C ALA A 147 11.61 -6.10 -7.82
N VAL A 148 11.80 -4.78 -7.84
CA VAL A 148 13.11 -4.12 -7.79
C VAL A 148 13.09 -3.11 -6.64
N THR A 149 14.23 -2.91 -5.98
CA THR A 149 14.39 -1.90 -4.94
C THR A 149 15.56 -0.99 -5.26
N THR A 150 15.31 0.30 -5.39
CA THR A 150 16.32 1.31 -5.70
C THR A 150 16.62 2.21 -4.50
N ARG A 151 17.90 2.53 -4.30
CA ARG A 151 18.44 3.38 -3.23
C ARG A 151 19.34 4.45 -3.83
N VAL A 152 19.69 5.43 -2.99
CA VAL A 152 20.70 6.43 -3.32
C VAL A 152 21.98 5.77 -3.86
N GLY A 153 22.37 6.15 -5.07
CA GLY A 153 23.56 5.67 -5.77
C GLY A 153 23.34 4.42 -6.62
N ASP A 154 22.14 3.83 -6.60
CA ASP A 154 21.82 2.68 -7.44
C ASP A 154 21.60 3.11 -8.91
N ASP A 155 21.80 2.14 -9.81
CA ASP A 155 21.55 2.23 -11.25
C ASP A 155 20.86 0.92 -11.67
N ASP A 156 19.52 0.93 -11.69
CA ASP A 156 18.69 -0.26 -11.78
C ASP A 156 18.02 -0.42 -13.15
N THR A 157 17.73 -1.65 -13.54
CA THR A 157 16.81 -1.93 -14.66
C THR A 157 15.51 -2.48 -14.10
N VAL A 158 14.39 -1.87 -14.49
CA VAL A 158 13.03 -2.31 -14.13
C VAL A 158 12.21 -2.54 -15.39
N TYR A 159 11.32 -3.53 -15.36
CA TYR A 159 10.48 -3.83 -16.51
C TYR A 159 9.16 -3.07 -16.46
N GLU A 160 8.67 -2.65 -17.62
CA GLU A 160 7.35 -2.05 -17.81
C GLU A 160 6.26 -2.94 -17.21
N GLY A 161 5.44 -2.37 -16.32
CA GLY A 161 4.37 -3.09 -15.61
C GLY A 161 4.81 -3.70 -14.27
N SER A 162 6.08 -3.54 -13.88
CA SER A 162 6.59 -3.91 -12.56
C SER A 162 6.35 -2.84 -11.50
N THR A 163 6.42 -3.25 -10.23
CA THR A 163 6.48 -2.34 -9.08
C THR A 163 7.91 -2.14 -8.62
N LEU A 164 8.37 -0.88 -8.59
CA LEU A 164 9.65 -0.45 -8.03
C LEU A 164 9.46 0.07 -6.60
N ALA A 165 10.27 -0.42 -5.64
CA ALA A 165 10.38 0.18 -4.32
C ALA A 165 11.52 1.21 -4.30
N VAL A 166 11.20 2.46 -4.05
CA VAL A 166 12.18 3.51 -3.79
C VAL A 166 12.41 3.57 -2.29
N LEU A 167 13.58 3.11 -1.84
CA LEU A 167 13.93 3.02 -0.43
C LEU A 167 14.78 4.22 0.02
N THR A 168 14.36 4.85 1.10
CA THR A 168 15.00 6.05 1.66
C THR A 168 15.62 5.77 3.04
N ASP A 169 16.56 6.61 3.48
CA ASP A 169 17.23 6.40 4.78
C ASP A 169 16.38 6.79 6.02
N ARG A 170 15.30 7.55 5.82
CA ARG A 170 14.51 8.18 6.88
C ARG A 170 13.02 8.07 6.55
N THR A 171 12.18 7.97 7.57
CA THR A 171 10.75 7.96 7.34
C THR A 171 10.25 9.32 6.84
N ASN A 172 9.06 9.35 6.21
CA ASN A 172 8.43 10.58 5.72
C ASN A 172 9.33 11.38 4.77
N ALA A 173 10.12 10.70 3.94
CA ALA A 173 10.99 11.35 2.99
C ALA A 173 10.19 11.85 1.77
N SER A 174 10.64 12.95 1.19
CA SER A 174 10.22 13.35 -0.17
C SER A 174 11.04 12.56 -1.17
N VAL A 175 10.44 12.18 -2.28
CA VAL A 175 11.07 11.50 -3.41
C VAL A 175 10.59 12.19 -4.68
N ASP A 176 11.53 12.70 -5.46
CA ASP A 176 11.23 13.22 -6.79
C ASP A 176 11.69 12.21 -7.84
N VAL A 177 10.85 11.90 -8.81
CA VAL A 177 11.16 10.99 -9.92
C VAL A 177 10.96 11.74 -11.22
N ALA A 178 11.98 11.80 -12.07
CA ALA A 178 11.93 12.61 -13.27
C ALA A 178 12.62 11.97 -14.47
N ASN A 179 12.17 12.36 -15.66
CA ASN A 179 12.92 12.24 -16.90
C ASN A 179 12.74 13.53 -17.73
N ASP A 180 13.19 13.54 -18.99
CA ASP A 180 13.07 14.69 -19.89
C ASP A 180 11.63 15.19 -20.10
N SER A 181 10.61 14.35 -19.86
CA SER A 181 9.20 14.62 -20.17
C SER A 181 8.27 14.65 -18.97
N VAL A 182 8.66 14.04 -17.85
CA VAL A 182 7.80 13.87 -16.68
C VAL A 182 8.57 14.15 -15.40
N ASN A 183 7.89 14.71 -14.41
CA ASN A 183 8.41 14.94 -13.08
C ASN A 183 7.29 14.71 -12.05
N TRP A 184 7.55 13.84 -11.09
CA TRP A 184 6.68 13.53 -9.97
C TRP A 184 7.39 13.86 -8.66
N SER A 185 6.63 14.34 -7.68
CA SER A 185 7.11 14.59 -6.33
C SER A 185 6.16 13.89 -5.37
N GLU A 186 6.64 12.84 -4.71
CA GLU A 186 5.86 12.00 -3.80
C GLU A 186 6.54 11.91 -2.44
N SER A 187 5.84 11.31 -1.46
CA SER A 187 6.43 11.00 -0.16
C SER A 187 6.33 9.51 0.12
N THR A 188 7.30 8.98 0.87
CA THR A 188 7.23 7.62 1.42
C THR A 188 6.06 7.45 2.39
N GLY A 189 5.54 8.54 2.95
CA GLY A 189 4.38 8.55 3.85
C GLY A 189 4.73 8.41 5.33
N ALA A 190 3.68 8.53 6.16
CA ALA A 190 3.72 8.40 7.62
C ALA A 190 4.45 7.13 8.05
N ASN A 191 5.53 7.27 8.82
CA ASN A 191 6.27 6.15 9.41
C ASN A 191 6.80 5.13 8.38
N SER A 192 6.94 5.53 7.12
CA SER A 192 7.42 4.68 6.03
C SER A 192 8.71 5.22 5.43
N LYS A 193 9.63 4.32 5.07
CA LYS A 193 10.84 4.59 4.29
C LYS A 193 10.70 4.23 2.82
N VAL A 194 9.59 3.61 2.42
CA VAL A 194 9.38 3.05 1.09
C VAL A 194 8.29 3.82 0.36
N PHE A 195 8.58 4.17 -0.89
CA PHE A 195 7.61 4.62 -1.87
C PHE A 195 7.51 3.56 -2.98
N LEU A 196 6.29 3.17 -3.35
CA LEU A 196 6.07 2.22 -4.45
C LEU A 196 5.69 2.96 -5.72
N LEU A 197 6.41 2.66 -6.80
CA LEU A 197 6.17 3.22 -8.13
C LEU A 197 5.74 2.11 -9.08
N ASP A 198 4.55 2.26 -9.66
CA ASP A 198 4.06 1.39 -10.74
C ASP A 198 4.64 1.88 -12.08
N THR A 199 5.48 1.04 -12.68
CA THR A 199 6.16 1.35 -13.94
C THR A 199 5.30 1.11 -15.18
N GLY A 200 4.12 0.50 -15.06
CA GLY A 200 3.20 0.25 -16.18
C GLY A 200 2.62 1.54 -16.78
N THR A 201 2.75 2.67 -16.09
CA THR A 201 2.33 3.99 -16.57
C THR A 201 3.49 4.82 -17.13
N LEU A 202 4.72 4.30 -17.04
CA LEU A 202 5.93 5.00 -17.44
C LEU A 202 6.28 4.67 -18.89
N ASN A 203 6.81 5.66 -19.60
CA ASN A 203 7.46 5.40 -20.88
C ASN A 203 8.81 4.71 -20.63
N ARG A 204 9.25 3.88 -21.58
CA ARG A 204 10.58 3.26 -21.55
C ARG A 204 11.70 4.31 -21.59
N GLY A 205 12.80 4.00 -20.93
CA GLY A 205 13.99 4.84 -20.83
C GLY A 205 14.38 5.19 -19.40
N ALA A 206 15.37 6.07 -19.28
CA ALA A 206 16.00 6.44 -18.01
C ALA A 206 15.15 7.44 -17.21
N TYR A 207 15.15 7.24 -15.89
CA TYR A 207 14.59 8.13 -14.89
C TYR A 207 15.62 8.40 -13.80
N ASP A 208 15.66 9.64 -13.34
CA ASP A 208 16.39 10.07 -12.16
C ASP A 208 15.47 10.05 -10.94
N VAL A 209 15.98 9.55 -9.82
CA VAL A 209 15.32 9.61 -8.51
C VAL A 209 16.13 10.53 -7.60
N VAL A 210 15.51 11.60 -7.10
CA VAL A 210 16.13 12.55 -6.16
C VAL A 210 15.52 12.37 -4.78
N TYR A 211 16.37 12.15 -3.78
CA TYR A 211 15.95 11.80 -2.43
C TYR A 211 15.94 13.03 -1.51
N GLY A 212 14.79 13.32 -0.91
CA GLY A 212 14.64 14.41 0.07
C GLY A 212 14.81 15.82 -0.50
N GLY A 213 14.67 15.98 -1.82
CA GLY A 213 14.96 17.23 -2.53
C GLY A 213 16.45 17.59 -2.57
N ASP A 214 17.33 16.64 -2.25
CA ASP A 214 18.78 16.82 -2.28
C ASP A 214 19.32 16.27 -3.60
N GLY A 215 19.68 17.16 -4.53
CA GLY A 215 20.20 16.80 -5.85
C GLY A 215 21.52 16.02 -5.83
N ASP A 216 22.24 16.00 -4.69
CA ASP A 216 23.45 15.20 -4.51
C ASP A 216 23.14 13.76 -4.07
N ARG A 217 21.87 13.46 -3.72
CA ARG A 217 21.38 12.14 -3.37
C ARG A 217 20.47 11.64 -4.47
N ASN A 218 21.07 11.09 -5.52
CA ASN A 218 20.35 10.57 -6.67
C ASN A 218 20.51 9.05 -6.84
N ALA A 219 19.59 8.45 -7.57
CA ALA A 219 19.68 7.12 -8.16
C ALA A 219 19.13 7.19 -9.58
N THR A 220 19.45 6.20 -10.40
CA THR A 220 18.88 6.06 -11.75
C THR A 220 18.18 4.72 -11.91
N PHE A 221 17.11 4.70 -12.70
CA PHE A 221 16.58 3.45 -13.19
C PHE A 221 16.13 3.56 -14.65
N ASP A 222 16.32 2.48 -15.40
CA ASP A 222 15.85 2.33 -16.77
C ASP A 222 14.59 1.46 -16.81
N VAL A 223 13.51 1.98 -17.40
CA VAL A 223 12.32 1.20 -17.71
C VAL A 223 12.49 0.52 -19.05
N GLU A 224 12.54 -0.81 -19.05
CA GLU A 224 12.67 -1.65 -20.24
C GLU A 224 11.44 -2.51 -20.49
N SER A 225 11.29 -3.05 -21.70
CA SER A 225 10.27 -4.06 -21.94
C SER A 225 10.83 -5.43 -21.64
N LEU A 226 10.04 -6.28 -20.97
CA LEU A 226 10.34 -7.71 -20.91
C LEU A 226 10.03 -8.41 -22.25
N GLY A 227 9.31 -7.74 -23.17
CA GLY A 227 8.74 -8.36 -24.35
C GLY A 227 7.69 -9.42 -24.01
N LEU A 228 7.16 -9.41 -22.78
CA LEU A 228 6.16 -10.38 -22.33
C LEU A 228 4.90 -10.22 -23.17
N ALA A 229 4.52 -11.28 -23.86
CA ALA A 229 3.35 -11.35 -24.72
C ALA A 229 2.62 -12.69 -24.49
N VAL A 230 1.30 -12.65 -24.59
CA VAL A 230 0.46 -13.85 -24.56
C VAL A 230 -0.42 -13.88 -25.80
N GLY A 231 -0.30 -14.97 -26.55
CA GLY A 231 -1.11 -15.24 -27.74
C GLY A 231 -2.07 -16.40 -27.48
N VAL A 232 -3.25 -16.32 -28.06
CA VAL A 232 -4.24 -17.42 -28.11
C VAL A 232 -4.27 -17.96 -29.53
N ASP A 233 -4.28 -19.28 -29.68
CA ASP A 233 -4.26 -19.93 -31.00
C ASP A 233 -5.59 -19.73 -31.73
N ASP A 234 -6.70 -19.87 -30.99
CA ASP A 234 -8.07 -19.73 -31.49
C ASP A 234 -8.85 -18.71 -30.66
N ALA A 235 -9.43 -17.71 -31.32
CA ALA A 235 -10.28 -16.71 -30.68
C ALA A 235 -11.71 -17.21 -30.39
N THR A 236 -12.05 -18.42 -30.84
CA THR A 236 -13.37 -19.04 -30.63
C THR A 236 -13.20 -20.51 -30.32
N VAL A 237 -13.78 -20.98 -29.21
CA VAL A 237 -13.75 -22.39 -28.81
C VAL A 237 -15.15 -22.83 -28.35
N THR A 238 -15.42 -24.13 -28.43
CA THR A 238 -16.63 -24.71 -27.82
C THR A 238 -16.32 -25.20 -26.41
N ASN A 239 -17.29 -25.18 -25.50
CA ASN A 239 -17.16 -25.78 -24.16
C ASN A 239 -17.45 -27.28 -24.15
N ASP A 240 -17.09 -27.98 -25.23
CA ASP A 240 -17.27 -29.42 -25.40
C ASP A 240 -16.14 -30.21 -24.72
N ASP A 241 -16.38 -31.50 -24.45
CA ASP A 241 -15.40 -32.36 -23.80
C ASP A 241 -14.11 -32.46 -24.64
N GLY A 242 -12.97 -32.06 -24.05
CA GLY A 242 -11.65 -32.09 -24.69
C GLY A 242 -11.33 -30.90 -25.59
N ALA A 243 -12.22 -29.90 -25.69
CA ALA A 243 -11.88 -28.62 -26.27
C ALA A 243 -10.97 -27.84 -25.30
N VAL A 244 -9.98 -27.11 -25.84
CA VAL A 244 -9.01 -26.37 -25.04
C VAL A 244 -8.85 -24.94 -25.54
N ILE A 245 -8.59 -24.02 -24.61
CA ILE A 245 -8.04 -22.70 -24.92
C ILE A 245 -6.53 -22.83 -24.82
N ALA A 246 -5.86 -22.90 -25.97
CA ALA A 246 -4.42 -23.04 -26.07
C ALA A 246 -3.76 -21.77 -26.62
N GLY A 247 -2.47 -21.65 -26.39
CA GLY A 247 -1.66 -20.57 -26.92
C GLY A 247 -0.25 -20.59 -26.36
N THR A 248 0.47 -19.50 -26.60
CA THR A 248 1.88 -19.35 -26.22
C THR A 248 2.10 -18.06 -25.46
N VAL A 249 2.79 -18.15 -24.33
CA VAL A 249 3.43 -17.02 -23.66
C VAL A 249 4.85 -16.90 -24.18
N SER A 250 5.30 -15.69 -24.49
CA SER A 250 6.65 -15.40 -24.93
C SER A 250 7.23 -14.19 -24.20
N ALA A 251 8.54 -14.16 -24.00
CA ALA A 251 9.29 -13.01 -23.50
C ALA A 251 10.68 -12.97 -24.13
N ASP A 252 11.36 -11.83 -24.04
CA ASP A 252 12.73 -11.67 -24.57
C ASP A 252 13.78 -12.47 -23.77
N ALA A 253 13.40 -12.97 -22.58
CA ALA A 253 14.27 -13.72 -21.68
C ALA A 253 13.64 -15.06 -21.25
N GLY A 254 14.41 -16.14 -21.45
CA GLY A 254 14.05 -17.50 -21.03
C GLY A 254 14.35 -17.84 -19.57
N GLY A 255 13.85 -18.99 -19.11
CA GLY A 255 14.06 -19.50 -17.75
C GLY A 255 13.30 -18.74 -16.65
N ARG A 256 12.37 -17.88 -17.03
CA ARG A 256 11.58 -17.06 -16.10
C ARG A 256 10.30 -17.80 -15.69
N SER A 257 9.89 -17.64 -14.43
CA SER A 257 8.63 -18.19 -13.95
C SER A 257 7.49 -17.26 -14.34
N VAL A 258 6.47 -17.82 -14.97
CA VAL A 258 5.26 -17.11 -15.38
C VAL A 258 4.03 -17.83 -14.85
N ALA A 259 3.08 -17.06 -14.31
CA ALA A 259 1.72 -17.48 -14.04
C ALA A 259 0.83 -17.10 -15.22
N VAL A 260 0.18 -18.10 -15.83
CA VAL A 260 -0.79 -17.93 -16.90
C VAL A 260 -2.18 -18.12 -16.29
N GLU A 261 -3.05 -17.13 -16.43
CA GLU A 261 -4.36 -17.10 -15.81
C GLU A 261 -5.44 -17.03 -16.88
N LEU A 262 -6.46 -17.88 -16.77
CA LEU A 262 -7.69 -17.76 -17.54
C LEU A 262 -8.70 -16.95 -16.72
N ARG A 263 -9.14 -15.82 -17.26
CA ARG A 263 -10.12 -14.93 -16.61
C ARG A 263 -11.41 -14.84 -17.42
N ASP A 264 -12.54 -14.76 -16.71
CA ASP A 264 -13.84 -14.51 -17.31
C ASP A 264 -14.05 -13.01 -17.63
N ALA A 265 -15.17 -12.67 -18.26
CA ALA A 265 -15.53 -11.28 -18.60
C ALA A 265 -15.67 -10.34 -17.37
N GLY A 266 -15.79 -10.89 -16.16
CA GLY A 266 -15.79 -10.16 -14.89
C GLY A 266 -14.40 -10.02 -14.26
N GLU A 267 -13.34 -10.40 -14.97
CA GLU A 267 -11.95 -10.47 -14.49
C GLU A 267 -11.74 -11.47 -13.34
N ASN A 268 -12.68 -12.39 -13.10
CA ASN A 268 -12.49 -13.44 -12.12
C ASN A 268 -11.58 -14.52 -12.70
N MET A 269 -10.59 -14.94 -11.92
CA MET A 269 -9.73 -16.06 -12.28
C MET A 269 -10.51 -17.37 -12.21
N VAL A 270 -10.51 -18.12 -13.31
CA VAL A 270 -11.21 -19.40 -13.47
C VAL A 270 -10.22 -20.57 -13.40
N ALA A 271 -9.03 -20.38 -13.98
CA ALA A 271 -7.94 -21.34 -13.93
C ALA A 271 -6.59 -20.61 -13.93
N THR A 272 -5.55 -21.29 -13.45
CA THR A 272 -4.17 -20.81 -13.49
C THR A 272 -3.24 -21.98 -13.79
N ASP A 273 -2.17 -21.71 -14.52
CA ASP A 273 -1.04 -22.59 -14.76
C ASP A 273 0.25 -21.82 -14.48
N VAL A 274 1.24 -22.48 -13.87
CA VAL A 274 2.52 -21.84 -13.51
C VAL A 274 3.65 -22.65 -14.13
N ALA A 275 4.48 -21.99 -14.91
CA ALA A 275 5.53 -22.65 -15.67
C ALA A 275 6.78 -21.78 -15.84
N LEU A 276 7.88 -22.44 -16.19
CA LEU A 276 9.09 -21.75 -16.62
C LEU A 276 9.09 -21.58 -18.13
N LEU A 277 9.38 -20.36 -18.59
CA LEU A 277 9.70 -20.10 -19.98
C LEU A 277 10.94 -20.92 -20.37
N ASP A 278 10.91 -21.50 -21.57
CA ASP A 278 12.00 -22.33 -22.05
C ASP A 278 13.27 -21.49 -22.39
N GLY A 279 14.29 -22.13 -22.95
CA GLY A 279 15.54 -21.44 -23.32
C GLY A 279 15.40 -20.37 -24.40
N ARG A 280 14.22 -20.24 -25.02
CA ARG A 280 13.86 -19.22 -26.01
C ARG A 280 12.90 -18.18 -25.45
N GLY A 281 12.49 -18.30 -24.19
CA GLY A 281 11.50 -17.40 -23.62
C GLY A 281 10.07 -17.79 -23.93
N GLU A 282 9.79 -19.03 -24.34
CA GLU A 282 8.45 -19.47 -24.74
C GLU A 282 7.86 -20.51 -23.76
N TYR A 283 6.54 -20.49 -23.60
CA TYR A 283 5.79 -21.53 -22.91
C TYR A 283 4.41 -21.71 -23.55
N ASP A 284 4.12 -22.93 -23.98
CA ASP A 284 2.80 -23.29 -24.51
C ASP A 284 1.88 -23.74 -23.37
N TYR A 285 0.72 -23.09 -23.27
CA TYR A 285 -0.30 -23.40 -22.25
C TYR A 285 -1.55 -23.99 -22.89
N ALA A 286 -2.34 -24.70 -22.09
CA ALA A 286 -3.66 -25.19 -22.49
C ALA A 286 -4.60 -25.26 -21.28
N PHE A 287 -5.73 -24.56 -21.36
CA PHE A 287 -6.82 -24.66 -20.39
C PHE A 287 -7.96 -25.49 -20.95
N ASP A 288 -8.52 -26.39 -20.13
CA ASP A 288 -9.72 -27.14 -20.49
C ASP A 288 -10.91 -26.18 -20.64
N ALA A 289 -11.56 -26.21 -21.79
CA ALA A 289 -12.76 -25.43 -22.06
C ALA A 289 -14.04 -26.16 -21.60
N ALA A 290 -13.95 -27.46 -21.31
CA ALA A 290 -15.09 -28.26 -20.89
C ALA A 290 -15.71 -27.69 -19.62
N GLY A 291 -17.03 -27.49 -19.65
CA GLY A 291 -17.78 -26.97 -18.51
C GLY A 291 -17.62 -25.47 -18.23
N LEU A 292 -16.81 -24.74 -19.02
CA LEU A 292 -16.82 -23.28 -18.98
C LEU A 292 -18.19 -22.75 -19.39
N ALA A 293 -18.60 -21.63 -18.79
CA ALA A 293 -19.81 -20.94 -19.20
C ALA A 293 -19.62 -20.35 -20.60
N THR A 294 -20.71 -20.19 -21.35
CA THR A 294 -20.69 -19.44 -22.60
C THR A 294 -20.40 -17.97 -22.31
N GLY A 295 -19.46 -17.37 -23.03
CA GLY A 295 -19.05 -15.98 -22.84
C GLY A 295 -17.64 -15.70 -23.34
N ASP A 296 -17.17 -14.47 -23.11
CA ASP A 296 -15.81 -14.06 -23.44
C ASP A 296 -14.86 -14.32 -22.28
N TYR A 297 -13.69 -14.83 -22.60
CA TYR A 297 -12.59 -15.08 -21.67
C TYR A 297 -11.33 -14.35 -22.16
N ALA A 298 -10.37 -14.12 -21.27
CA ALA A 298 -9.06 -13.62 -21.63
C ALA A 298 -7.98 -14.40 -20.88
N VAL A 299 -6.83 -14.56 -21.53
CA VAL A 299 -5.64 -15.13 -20.90
C VAL A 299 -4.72 -13.99 -20.48
N VAL A 300 -4.26 -14.02 -19.24
CA VAL A 300 -3.31 -13.06 -18.68
C VAL A 300 -2.04 -13.82 -18.29
N ALA A 301 -0.89 -13.39 -18.81
CA ALA A 301 0.41 -13.88 -18.36
C ALA A 301 1.02 -12.85 -17.40
N VAL A 302 1.55 -13.33 -16.27
CA VAL A 302 2.24 -12.54 -15.26
C VAL A 302 3.62 -13.16 -15.06
N ASP A 303 4.68 -12.37 -15.20
CA ASP A 303 6.02 -12.81 -14.83
C ASP A 303 6.21 -12.67 -13.33
N ASP A 304 6.50 -13.77 -12.62
CA ASP A 304 6.49 -13.79 -11.15
C ASP A 304 7.61 -12.93 -10.53
N ALA A 305 8.73 -12.81 -11.24
CA ALA A 305 9.89 -12.08 -10.74
C ALA A 305 9.74 -10.56 -10.87
N SER A 306 9.19 -10.11 -11.99
CA SER A 306 9.03 -8.68 -12.29
C SER A 306 7.62 -8.16 -11.98
N GLY A 307 6.61 -9.01 -11.93
CA GLY A 307 5.20 -8.63 -11.87
C GLY A 307 4.65 -8.08 -13.19
N ALA A 308 5.46 -8.03 -14.27
CA ALA A 308 5.02 -7.56 -15.58
C ALA A 308 3.87 -8.43 -16.12
N LYS A 309 2.88 -7.79 -16.75
CA LYS A 309 1.65 -8.46 -17.21
C LYS A 309 1.42 -8.26 -18.70
N SER A 310 0.90 -9.29 -19.36
CA SER A 310 0.37 -9.22 -20.71
C SER A 310 -1.00 -9.89 -20.77
N ARG A 311 -1.91 -9.37 -21.60
CA ARG A 311 -3.28 -9.88 -21.75
C ARG A 311 -3.57 -10.18 -23.21
N SER A 312 -4.25 -11.30 -23.46
CA SER A 312 -4.68 -11.70 -24.81
C SER A 312 -5.88 -10.86 -25.28
N GLY A 313 -6.23 -11.01 -26.56
CA GLY A 313 -7.58 -10.67 -27.03
C GLY A 313 -8.64 -11.59 -26.40
N PRO A 314 -9.95 -11.24 -26.52
CA PRO A 314 -11.02 -12.08 -26.01
C PRO A 314 -11.11 -13.40 -26.78
N VAL A 315 -11.39 -14.48 -26.05
CA VAL A 315 -11.70 -15.82 -26.57
C VAL A 315 -13.17 -16.10 -26.30
N ALA A 316 -13.97 -16.22 -27.36
CA ALA A 316 -15.39 -16.52 -27.23
C ALA A 316 -15.60 -18.02 -27.03
N VAL A 317 -16.14 -18.39 -25.87
CA VAL A 317 -16.53 -19.76 -25.55
C VAL A 317 -18.01 -19.94 -25.86
N SER A 318 -18.35 -20.88 -26.75
CA SER A 318 -19.74 -21.19 -27.12
C SER A 318 -20.13 -22.61 -26.75
N ARG A 319 -21.45 -22.90 -26.75
CA ARG A 319 -21.89 -24.31 -26.68
C ARG A 319 -21.50 -25.06 -27.96
N PRO A 320 -21.16 -26.35 -27.88
CA PRO A 320 -21.09 -27.17 -29.08
C PRO A 320 -22.46 -27.18 -29.78
N PRO A 321 -22.49 -27.38 -31.11
CA PRO A 321 -23.73 -27.70 -31.81
C PRO A 321 -24.37 -28.90 -31.11
N SER A 322 -25.64 -28.79 -30.73
CA SER A 322 -26.38 -29.95 -30.22
C SER A 322 -26.48 -30.98 -31.35
N ASP A 323 -25.95 -32.18 -31.12
CA ASP A 323 -26.12 -33.37 -31.98
C ASP A 323 -27.59 -33.88 -32.01
N ASP A 324 -28.53 -33.04 -31.62
CA ASP A 324 -29.97 -33.22 -31.80
C ASP A 324 -30.27 -33.14 -33.30
N GLY A 325 -29.91 -34.21 -34.01
CA GLY A 325 -30.32 -34.54 -35.36
C GLY A 325 -31.82 -34.80 -35.45
N ASP A 326 -32.64 -33.92 -34.89
CA ASP A 326 -34.01 -33.76 -35.30
C ASP A 326 -34.02 -32.82 -36.49
N GLY A 327 -33.84 -33.44 -37.66
CA GLY A 327 -34.24 -32.83 -38.92
C GLY A 327 -35.74 -32.58 -38.90
N ASP A 328 -36.16 -31.45 -38.32
CA ASP A 328 -37.34 -30.74 -38.77
C ASP A 328 -36.95 -29.34 -39.18
N SER A 329 -37.14 -29.08 -40.46
CA SER A 329 -36.79 -27.88 -41.16
C SER A 329 -37.56 -26.68 -40.61
N GLU A 330 -36.89 -25.78 -39.90
CA GLU A 330 -37.27 -24.38 -39.88
C GLU A 330 -36.10 -23.54 -40.39
N TYR A 331 -36.18 -23.24 -41.69
CA TYR A 331 -35.35 -22.28 -42.39
C TYR A 331 -35.68 -20.87 -41.86
N GLY A 332 -35.17 -20.55 -40.67
CA GLY A 332 -35.32 -19.26 -40.01
C GLY A 332 -34.04 -18.44 -40.12
N ASP A 333 -33.92 -17.68 -41.21
CA ASP A 333 -33.18 -16.41 -41.35
C ASP A 333 -31.97 -16.19 -40.40
N TYR A 334 -30.91 -16.99 -40.53
CA TYR A 334 -29.57 -16.52 -40.17
C TYR A 334 -29.04 -15.70 -41.34
N ARG A 335 -29.18 -14.38 -41.21
CA ARG A 335 -28.44 -13.42 -42.01
C ARG A 335 -26.95 -13.67 -41.80
N ASP A 336 -26.35 -14.23 -42.83
CA ASP A 336 -24.96 -14.01 -43.27
C ASP A 336 -24.31 -12.77 -42.62
N PRO A 337 -23.42 -12.93 -41.61
CA PRO A 337 -22.38 -11.96 -41.40
C PRO A 337 -21.33 -12.22 -42.48
N THR A 338 -21.39 -11.40 -43.54
CA THR A 338 -20.29 -11.21 -44.48
C THR A 338 -18.95 -11.23 -43.73
N PRO A 339 -17.96 -12.06 -44.14
CA PRO A 339 -16.64 -11.96 -43.56
C PRO A 339 -16.11 -10.57 -43.91
N THR A 340 -15.84 -9.76 -42.88
CA THR A 340 -14.97 -8.61 -43.06
C THR A 340 -13.60 -9.20 -43.31
N GLU A 341 -13.17 -9.20 -44.58
CA GLU A 341 -11.77 -9.39 -44.95
C GLU A 341 -10.97 -8.32 -44.21
N THR A 342 -10.40 -8.68 -43.06
CA THR A 342 -9.29 -7.93 -42.50
C THR A 342 -8.10 -8.20 -43.41
N ALA A 343 -7.91 -7.30 -44.37
CA ALA A 343 -6.73 -7.26 -45.22
C ALA A 343 -5.48 -7.36 -44.34
N THR A 344 -4.67 -8.37 -44.61
CA THR A 344 -3.28 -8.41 -44.20
C THR A 344 -2.58 -7.17 -44.75
N PRO A 345 -2.00 -6.28 -43.92
CA PRO A 345 -1.04 -5.32 -44.46
C PRO A 345 0.21 -6.10 -44.88
N SER A 346 0.28 -6.36 -46.18
CA SER A 346 1.52 -6.66 -46.90
C SER A 346 2.59 -5.63 -46.51
N SER A 347 3.75 -6.15 -46.13
CA SER A 347 5.00 -5.42 -45.92
C SER A 347 5.33 -4.49 -47.09
N THR A 348 5.45 -3.19 -46.79
CA THR A 348 5.97 -2.08 -47.63
C THR A 348 6.08 -0.92 -46.63
N GLU A 349 7.19 -0.29 -46.27
CA GLU A 349 8.47 -0.01 -46.92
C GLU A 349 9.45 0.45 -45.83
N ARG A 350 10.70 0.00 -45.90
CA ARG A 350 11.82 0.52 -45.11
C ARG A 350 12.32 1.78 -45.83
N PRO A 351 12.35 2.98 -45.23
CA PRO A 351 12.98 4.11 -45.87
C PRO A 351 14.48 3.86 -45.95
N THR A 352 14.95 3.58 -47.17
CA THR A 352 16.36 3.66 -47.53
C THR A 352 16.71 5.15 -47.58
N ALA A 353 17.50 5.60 -46.60
CA ALA A 353 18.12 6.91 -46.68
C ALA A 353 19.17 6.87 -47.80
N ASP A 354 18.79 7.47 -48.93
CA ASP A 354 19.64 7.81 -50.06
C ASP A 354 20.62 8.91 -49.63
N ALA A 355 21.83 8.51 -49.26
CA ALA A 355 22.99 9.40 -49.13
C ALA A 355 23.79 9.34 -50.44
N GLY A 356 23.41 10.20 -51.38
CA GLY A 356 24.23 10.54 -52.54
C GLY A 356 25.46 11.38 -52.15
N PRO A 357 26.48 11.46 -53.02
CA PRO A 357 27.88 11.41 -52.63
C PRO A 357 28.51 12.79 -52.45
N ILE A 358 29.45 12.90 -51.50
CA ILE A 358 30.46 13.97 -51.49
C ILE A 358 31.82 13.41 -51.09
N THR A 359 32.61 13.16 -52.14
CA THR A 359 33.99 13.64 -52.35
C THR A 359 35.05 13.30 -51.29
N GLU A 360 35.92 12.36 -51.65
CA GLU A 360 37.29 12.28 -51.13
C GLU A 360 38.05 13.60 -51.39
N SER A 361 38.63 14.19 -50.35
CA SER A 361 39.81 15.04 -50.50
C SER A 361 40.75 14.83 -49.32
N SER A 362 41.97 14.48 -49.69
CA SER A 362 43.14 14.17 -48.88
C SER A 362 43.83 15.42 -48.31
N GLY A 363 44.65 15.19 -47.27
CA GLY A 363 45.66 16.11 -46.73
C GLY A 363 45.30 16.61 -45.33
N GLY A 364 46.11 16.48 -44.28
CA GLY A 364 47.55 16.27 -44.17
C GLY A 364 48.07 17.18 -43.05
N THR A 365 48.59 16.59 -41.97
CA THR A 365 49.61 17.07 -41.01
C THR A 365 49.65 18.56 -40.60
N ALA A 366 49.66 18.84 -39.29
CA ALA A 366 50.81 19.41 -38.58
C ALA A 366 50.56 19.55 -37.08
N ALA A 367 51.61 19.29 -36.31
CA ALA A 367 51.73 19.46 -34.88
C ALA A 367 52.13 20.90 -34.48
N ASN A 368 52.21 21.10 -33.16
CA ASN A 368 52.75 22.25 -32.40
C ASN A 368 51.71 23.36 -32.17
N ASP A 369 51.68 24.09 -31.05
CA ASP A 369 52.63 24.25 -29.96
C ASP A 369 51.87 24.79 -28.74
N ALA A 370 52.52 24.67 -27.59
CA ALA A 370 52.12 25.10 -26.27
C ALA A 370 52.02 26.62 -26.06
N SER A 371 51.72 26.95 -24.80
CA SER A 371 51.81 28.22 -24.06
C SER A 371 50.51 29.02 -23.97
N ASP A 372 49.87 29.10 -22.81
CA ASP A 372 50.23 29.79 -21.54
C ASP A 372 49.68 31.24 -21.51
N VAL A 373 49.41 31.73 -20.30
CA VAL A 373 48.84 33.00 -19.80
C VAL A 373 47.32 33.22 -20.02
N GLY A 374 46.47 33.49 -19.02
CA GLY A 374 46.65 33.88 -17.62
C GLY A 374 46.04 35.27 -17.37
N SER A 375 44.88 35.35 -16.69
CA SER A 375 44.36 36.46 -15.84
C SER A 375 42.85 36.24 -15.62
N VAL A 376 42.35 35.88 -14.44
CA VAL A 376 42.04 36.73 -13.26
C VAL A 376 41.19 37.97 -13.60
N ALA A 377 39.91 37.93 -13.22
CA ALA A 377 39.25 39.02 -12.50
C ALA A 377 37.98 38.52 -11.80
N GLU A 378 37.95 38.76 -10.50
CA GLU A 378 36.87 38.56 -9.56
C GLU A 378 35.64 39.42 -9.93
N ASN A 379 34.43 38.94 -9.64
CA ASN A 379 33.44 39.83 -9.06
C ASN A 379 32.60 39.10 -8.01
N LYS A 380 32.61 39.68 -6.81
CA LYS A 380 31.95 39.26 -5.57
C LYS A 380 30.98 40.37 -5.20
N THR A 381 29.72 40.03 -4.99
CA THR A 381 28.75 40.72 -4.08
C THR A 381 27.54 39.78 -3.92
N THR A 382 27.40 39.02 -2.84
CA THR A 382 26.68 39.29 -1.56
C THR A 382 25.19 39.63 -1.65
N ALA A 383 24.40 38.65 -1.19
CA ALA A 383 23.26 38.69 -0.25
C ALA A 383 22.05 39.61 -0.52
N ASP A 384 20.85 39.02 -0.57
CA ASP A 384 19.87 39.21 0.52
C ASP A 384 18.76 38.14 0.50
N GLU A 385 18.34 37.70 1.69
CA GLU A 385 17.18 36.84 1.92
C GLU A 385 15.87 37.65 1.83
N ALA A 386 14.76 37.02 1.39
CA ALA A 386 13.44 37.13 2.06
C ALA A 386 12.32 36.40 1.27
N SER A 387 11.76 35.40 1.93
CA SER A 387 10.33 35.05 2.08
C SER A 387 9.34 35.19 0.91
N GLY A 388 8.58 34.12 0.65
CA GLY A 388 7.27 34.24 0.02
C GLY A 388 6.66 32.92 -0.45
N ALA A 389 6.38 32.00 0.47
CA ALA A 389 5.51 30.86 0.19
C ALA A 389 4.09 31.34 -0.14
N ALA A 390 3.61 31.04 -1.34
CA ALA A 390 2.21 31.19 -1.74
C ALA A 390 1.63 29.80 -2.01
N GLU A 391 1.06 29.19 -0.98
CA GLU A 391 0.22 28.01 -1.12
C GLU A 391 -1.01 28.37 -1.97
N ARG A 392 -1.10 27.76 -3.15
CA ARG A 392 -2.33 27.70 -3.94
C ARG A 392 -3.01 26.37 -3.66
N THR A 393 -3.93 26.36 -2.70
CA THR A 393 -4.89 25.27 -2.52
C THR A 393 -5.82 25.23 -3.74
N ARG A 394 -5.64 24.24 -4.62
CA ARG A 394 -6.67 23.83 -5.60
C ARG A 394 -7.39 22.61 -5.03
N SER A 395 -8.65 22.81 -4.65
CA SER A 395 -9.58 21.74 -4.31
C SER A 395 -9.91 20.96 -5.59
N VAL A 396 -9.50 19.70 -5.67
CA VAL A 396 -10.01 18.75 -6.68
C VAL A 396 -11.08 17.90 -5.99
N THR A 397 -12.31 18.03 -6.47
CA THR A 397 -13.45 17.21 -6.06
C THR A 397 -13.38 15.89 -6.80
N ALA A 398 -13.02 14.80 -6.11
CA ALA A 398 -13.27 13.44 -6.59
C ALA A 398 -14.63 12.98 -6.05
N SER A 399 -15.58 12.75 -6.95
CA SER A 399 -16.87 12.13 -6.65
C SER A 399 -16.70 10.62 -6.57
N VAL A 400 -16.78 10.05 -5.36
CA VAL A 400 -16.93 8.61 -5.16
C VAL A 400 -18.42 8.30 -5.04
N ALA A 401 -18.93 7.47 -5.94
CA ALA A 401 -20.25 6.89 -5.85
C ALA A 401 -20.25 5.84 -4.73
N THR A 402 -21.02 6.11 -3.66
CA THR A 402 -21.29 5.12 -2.62
C THR A 402 -22.41 4.21 -3.06
N ASP A 403 -22.09 2.95 -3.31
CA ASP A 403 -23.08 1.89 -3.47
C ASP A 403 -23.52 1.40 -2.08
N ALA A 404 -24.83 1.29 -1.89
CA ALA A 404 -25.46 1.07 -0.59
C ALA A 404 -25.55 -0.43 -0.28
N ALA A 405 -24.74 -0.92 0.66
CA ALA A 405 -24.90 -2.25 1.23
C ALA A 405 -25.99 -2.26 2.31
N THR A 406 -27.07 -2.98 2.04
CA THR A 406 -28.20 -3.29 2.92
C THR A 406 -27.78 -4.08 4.17
N SER A 407 -28.17 -3.57 5.33
CA SER A 407 -28.06 -4.22 6.65
C SER A 407 -29.13 -5.32 6.82
N PRO A 408 -28.80 -6.53 7.33
CA PRO A 408 -29.82 -7.49 7.71
C PRO A 408 -30.44 -7.16 9.09
N ALA A 409 -31.76 -7.34 9.16
CA ALA A 409 -32.58 -7.10 10.33
C ALA A 409 -32.41 -8.19 11.39
N VAL A 410 -32.23 -7.79 12.65
CA VAL A 410 -32.28 -8.68 13.82
C VAL A 410 -33.72 -8.81 14.28
N THR A 411 -34.27 -10.02 14.23
CA THR A 411 -35.59 -10.39 14.74
C THR A 411 -35.55 -10.64 16.24
N SER A 412 -36.26 -9.80 16.99
CA SER A 412 -36.48 -9.93 18.43
C SER A 412 -37.53 -11.00 18.72
N ALA A 413 -37.16 -12.06 19.44
CA ALA A 413 -38.11 -13.07 19.92
C ALA A 413 -38.71 -12.65 21.28
N THR A 414 -40.04 -12.65 21.33
CA THR A 414 -40.89 -12.40 22.51
C THR A 414 -40.88 -13.62 23.44
N PRO A 415 -40.79 -13.46 24.78
CA PRO A 415 -41.14 -14.54 25.70
C PRO A 415 -42.62 -14.51 26.07
N SER A 416 -43.21 -15.72 26.04
CA SER A 416 -44.59 -16.04 26.38
C SER A 416 -44.86 -15.91 27.88
N GLU A 417 -46.02 -15.36 28.24
CA GLU A 417 -46.64 -15.49 29.56
C GLU A 417 -47.06 -16.94 29.83
N SER A 418 -46.87 -17.41 31.06
CA SER A 418 -47.86 -18.23 31.81
C SER A 418 -47.33 -18.56 33.21
N GLY A 419 -48.16 -18.38 34.25
CA GLY A 419 -47.95 -19.02 35.54
C GLY A 419 -48.41 -18.24 36.76
N VAL A 420 -49.70 -18.32 37.07
CA VAL A 420 -50.33 -17.88 38.32
C VAL A 420 -49.91 -18.79 39.49
N GLY A 421 -49.55 -18.21 40.63
CA GLY A 421 -49.37 -18.93 41.90
C GLY A 421 -49.35 -17.98 43.11
N THR A 422 -50.45 -17.93 43.84
CA THR A 422 -50.63 -17.24 45.13
C THR A 422 -49.89 -17.94 46.28
N ALA A 423 -49.19 -17.20 47.14
CA ALA A 423 -48.97 -17.55 48.55
C ALA A 423 -48.61 -16.32 49.41
N THR A 424 -48.94 -16.45 50.69
CA THR A 424 -49.17 -15.45 51.75
C THR A 424 -47.92 -14.88 52.42
N GLY A 425 -48.11 -13.77 53.13
CA GLY A 425 -47.06 -12.90 53.72
C GLY A 425 -46.21 -13.48 54.84
N THR A 426 -45.22 -12.69 55.31
CA THR A 426 -44.79 -12.48 56.72
C THR A 426 -43.76 -11.32 56.75
N GLU A 427 -43.76 -10.58 57.86
CA GLU A 427 -43.03 -9.35 58.18
C GLU A 427 -41.51 -9.50 58.52
N VAL A 428 -40.87 -8.32 58.70
CA VAL A 428 -39.68 -7.89 59.51
C VAL A 428 -38.22 -7.98 58.98
N PRO A 429 -37.27 -7.09 59.43
CA PRO A 429 -36.22 -6.45 58.61
C PRO A 429 -34.77 -6.75 59.09
N GLY A 430 -33.73 -6.24 58.41
CA GLY A 430 -32.38 -6.17 59.01
C GLY A 430 -31.18 -5.94 58.08
N PHE A 431 -30.37 -4.96 58.48
CA PHE A 431 -29.02 -4.53 58.10
C PHE A 431 -28.02 -5.53 57.50
N GLY A 432 -27.07 -5.00 56.70
CA GLY A 432 -25.79 -5.66 56.42
C GLY A 432 -24.81 -4.78 55.64
N VAL A 433 -23.84 -4.18 56.36
CA VAL A 433 -22.66 -3.47 55.85
C VAL A 433 -21.66 -4.48 55.29
N GLY A 434 -20.98 -4.15 54.18
CA GLY A 434 -19.86 -4.93 53.65
C GLY A 434 -18.81 -4.03 53.02
N ALA A 435 -17.74 -3.76 53.77
CA ALA A 435 -16.50 -3.15 53.29
C ALA A 435 -15.64 -4.21 52.60
N ALA A 436 -14.94 -3.83 51.53
CA ALA A 436 -13.78 -4.55 51.02
C ALA A 436 -12.71 -3.54 50.60
N ALA A 437 -11.59 -3.60 51.30
CA ALA A 437 -10.37 -2.85 51.02
C ALA A 437 -9.57 -3.56 49.93
N ALA A 438 -8.97 -2.78 49.02
CA ALA A 438 -7.85 -3.22 48.20
C ALA A 438 -6.79 -2.11 48.23
N ALA A 439 -5.63 -2.46 48.78
CA ALA A 439 -4.44 -1.63 48.78
C ALA A 439 -3.69 -1.80 47.45
N LEU A 440 -3.17 -0.71 46.88
CA LEU A 440 -2.11 -0.78 45.88
C LEU A 440 -1.11 0.36 46.08
N PHE A 441 0.18 -0.02 46.11
CA PHE A 441 1.35 0.85 46.16
C PHE A 441 1.54 1.58 44.83
N LEU A 442 1.94 2.86 44.88
CA LEU A 442 2.70 3.50 43.80
C LEU A 442 3.70 4.51 44.39
N GLY A 443 4.96 4.30 44.03
CA GLY A 443 6.09 5.16 44.37
C GLY A 443 6.02 6.48 43.61
N ALA A 444 6.28 7.57 44.32
CA ALA A 444 6.37 8.90 43.75
C ALA A 444 7.79 9.17 43.24
N SER A 445 7.92 9.38 41.93
CA SER A 445 9.05 10.07 41.33
C SER A 445 8.79 11.57 41.40
N LEU A 446 9.58 12.27 42.22
CA LEU A 446 9.51 13.71 42.44
C LEU A 446 10.53 14.39 41.53
N ALA A 447 10.08 15.20 40.56
CA ALA A 447 10.93 16.13 39.83
C ALA A 447 10.33 17.54 39.97
N ALA A 448 10.92 18.35 40.86
CA ALA A 448 10.55 19.74 41.06
C ALA A 448 11.37 20.62 40.11
N LEU A 449 10.70 21.32 39.19
CA LEU A 449 11.29 22.40 38.40
C LEU A 449 11.06 23.72 39.16
N ALA A 450 12.13 24.24 39.77
CA ALA A 450 12.11 25.55 40.44
C ALA A 450 12.46 26.66 39.44
N VAL A 451 11.50 27.54 39.13
CA VAL A 451 11.78 28.83 38.48
C VAL A 451 11.82 29.91 39.56
N ARG A 452 13.04 30.35 39.92
CA ARG A 452 13.29 31.58 40.68
C ARG A 452 13.15 32.79 39.75
N ARG A 453 12.42 33.82 40.17
CA ARG A 453 12.62 35.18 39.68
C ARG A 453 12.88 36.13 40.84
N ASN A 454 13.96 36.88 40.69
CA ASN A 454 14.50 37.88 41.60
C ASN A 454 13.53 39.06 41.76
N CYS A 455 13.57 39.65 42.96
CA CYS A 455 13.75 41.09 43.11
C CYS A 455 15.18 41.32 43.59
#